data_AF-A0A7W8GDR5-F1
#
_entry.id   AF-A0A7W8GDR5-F1
#
_cell.length_a   1.000
_cell.length_b   1.000
_cell.length_c   1.000
_cell.angle_alpha   90.00
_cell.angle_beta   90.00
_cell.angle_gamma   90.00
#
_symmetry.space_group_name_H-M   'P 1'
#
loop_
_entity.id
_entity.type
_entity.pdbx_description
1 polymer ?
#
loop_
_entity_poly.entity_id
_entity_poly.type
_entity_poly.pdbx_seq_one_letter_code
_entity_poly.pdbx_strand_id
1 'polypeptide(L)'
;MTQADPAAHCHPENKLCMPEDARRRAARRLSIARGHLESIVRMLDEPDVYCVDVLRQIKAVQGALSGAGEVVLRGHLEAHVATAHERGDTLEMVEELMEALKYR
;
A
#
# COMPACT_ATOMS: atom_id res chain seq x y z
N MET A 1 0.86 -30.49 -12.44
CA MET A 1 0.97 -29.02 -12.32
C MET A 1 -0.02 -28.59 -11.26
N THR A 2 0.41 -28.59 -10.00
CA THR A 2 -0.48 -28.29 -8.87
C THR A 2 -0.73 -26.79 -8.84
N GLN A 3 -1.95 -26.37 -9.13
CA GLN A 3 -2.40 -25.02 -8.88
C GLN A 3 -2.35 -24.76 -7.38
N ALA A 4 -1.54 -23.79 -6.97
CA ALA A 4 -1.58 -23.27 -5.61
C ALA A 4 -2.91 -22.52 -5.45
N ASP A 5 -3.67 -22.94 -4.43
CA ASP A 5 -4.94 -22.32 -4.05
C ASP A 5 -4.68 -20.89 -3.55
N PRO A 6 -5.20 -19.83 -4.21
CA PRO A 6 -4.96 -18.45 -3.83
C PRO A 6 -5.56 -18.06 -2.47
N ALA A 7 -6.39 -18.91 -1.86
CA ALA A 7 -7.00 -18.70 -0.55
C ALA A 7 -6.15 -19.18 0.64
N ALA A 8 -5.01 -19.85 0.42
CA ALA A 8 -4.36 -20.68 1.44
C ALA A 8 -3.54 -19.95 2.53
N HIS A 9 -3.56 -18.63 2.64
CA HIS A 9 -2.66 -17.90 3.55
C HIS A 9 -3.35 -16.88 4.48
N CYS A 10 -4.51 -17.21 5.04
CA CYS A 10 -5.14 -16.43 6.10
C CYS A 10 -5.53 -17.27 7.33
N HIS A 11 -5.21 -16.72 8.50
CA HIS A 11 -5.44 -17.34 9.81
C HIS A 11 -6.93 -17.60 10.07
N PRO A 12 -7.27 -18.64 10.87
CA PRO A 12 -8.63 -19.14 11.02
C PRO A 12 -9.61 -18.16 11.71
N GLU A 13 -9.11 -17.13 12.39
CA GLU A 13 -9.94 -16.19 13.16
C GLU A 13 -10.25 -14.84 12.47
N ASN A 14 -9.68 -14.52 11.30
CA ASN A 14 -9.96 -13.24 10.63
C ASN A 14 -10.19 -13.37 9.11
N LYS A 15 -11.44 -13.18 8.66
CA LYS A 15 -11.89 -13.36 7.27
C LYS A 15 -11.36 -12.31 6.28
N LEU A 16 -10.81 -11.20 6.77
CA LEU A 16 -10.37 -10.06 5.94
C LEU A 16 -8.89 -9.79 6.20
N CYS A 17 -8.06 -10.21 5.26
CA CYS A 17 -6.61 -10.24 5.36
C CYS A 17 -6.01 -9.79 4.03
N MET A 18 -4.96 -8.97 4.09
CA MET A 18 -4.27 -8.53 2.88
C MET A 18 -3.63 -9.73 2.15
N PRO A 19 -3.87 -9.91 0.83
CA PRO A 19 -3.27 -10.98 0.04
C PRO A 19 -1.74 -10.97 0.15
N GLU A 20 -1.10 -12.15 0.25
CA GLU A 20 0.35 -12.25 0.47
C GLU A 20 1.17 -11.52 -0.59
N ASP A 21 0.81 -11.70 -1.86
CA ASP A 21 1.50 -11.07 -2.97
C ASP A 21 1.38 -9.53 -2.93
N ALA A 22 0.17 -9.01 -2.65
CA ALA A 22 -0.03 -7.58 -2.41
C ALA A 22 0.80 -7.08 -1.20
N ARG A 23 0.81 -7.83 -0.09
CA ARG A 23 1.58 -7.51 1.12
C ARG A 23 3.08 -7.43 0.84
N ARG A 24 3.65 -8.42 0.17
CA ARG A 24 5.08 -8.44 -0.21
C ARG A 24 5.44 -7.28 -1.14
N ARG A 25 4.60 -7.02 -2.15
CA ARG A 25 4.81 -5.91 -3.09
C ARG A 25 4.71 -4.54 -2.45
N ALA A 26 3.77 -4.32 -1.55
CA ALA A 26 3.63 -3.09 -0.79
C ALA A 26 4.83 -2.89 0.14
N ALA A 27 5.20 -3.93 0.91
CA ALA A 27 6.36 -3.91 1.80
C ALA A 27 7.66 -3.57 1.06
N ARG A 28 7.87 -4.13 -0.14
CA ARG A 28 9.04 -3.82 -0.97
C ARG A 28 9.05 -2.34 -1.39
N ARG A 29 7.92 -1.80 -1.85
CA ARG A 29 7.81 -0.38 -2.26
C ARG A 29 8.04 0.57 -1.09
N LEU A 30 7.43 0.29 0.06
CA LEU A 30 7.62 1.08 1.27
C LEU A 30 9.06 1.04 1.76
N SER A 31 9.73 -0.12 1.65
CA SER A 31 11.16 -0.23 2.00
C SER A 31 12.05 0.64 1.13
N ILE A 32 11.74 0.73 -0.18
CA ILE A 32 12.44 1.63 -1.12
C ILE A 32 12.15 3.09 -0.76
N ALA A 33 10.89 3.44 -0.52
CA ALA A 33 10.49 4.81 -0.14
C ALA A 33 11.16 5.26 1.17
N ARG A 34 11.30 4.35 2.15
CA ARG A 34 12.04 4.60 3.40
C ARG A 34 13.49 4.94 3.13
N GLY A 35 14.20 4.13 2.35
CA GLY A 35 15.60 4.39 2.01
C GLY A 35 15.79 5.69 1.21
N HIS A 36 14.83 6.03 0.35
CA HIS A 36 14.82 7.32 -0.36
C HIS A 36 14.62 8.49 0.60
N LEU A 37 13.67 8.40 1.53
CA LEU A 37 13.46 9.42 2.55
C LEU A 37 14.71 9.63 3.41
N GLU A 38 15.36 8.54 3.85
CA GLU A 38 16.64 8.59 4.57
C GLU A 38 17.75 9.27 3.75
N SER A 39 17.73 9.13 2.42
CA SER A 39 18.66 9.84 1.54
C SER A 39 18.38 11.33 1.46
N ILE A 40 17.12 11.75 1.51
CA ILE A 40 16.73 13.17 1.54
C ILE A 40 17.17 13.81 2.86
N VAL A 41 17.00 13.10 3.97
CA VAL A 41 17.49 13.57 5.28
C VAL A 41 19.00 13.79 5.24
N ARG A 42 19.77 12.83 4.70
CA ARG A 42 21.23 12.99 4.51
C ARG A 42 21.60 14.13 3.57
N MET A 43 20.84 14.32 2.49
CA MET A 43 21.04 15.45 1.58
C MET A 43 21.01 16.77 2.35
N LEU A 44 20.06 16.95 3.28
CA LEU A 44 19.92 18.18 4.08
C LEU A 44 21.09 18.47 5.03
N ASP A 45 21.99 17.52 5.28
CA ASP A 45 23.22 17.76 6.04
C ASP A 45 24.27 18.53 5.23
N GLU A 46 24.12 18.61 3.90
CA GLU A 46 25.02 19.34 3.00
C GLU A 46 24.71 20.86 3.00
N PRO A 47 25.73 21.73 3.15
CA PRO A 47 25.52 23.17 3.31
C PRO A 47 25.05 23.89 2.03
N ASP A 48 25.22 23.28 0.86
CA ASP A 48 24.95 23.83 -0.46
C ASP A 48 23.70 23.23 -1.13
N VAL A 49 22.84 22.55 -0.35
CA VAL A 49 21.59 21.98 -0.83
C VAL A 49 20.69 23.02 -1.50
N TYR A 50 20.19 22.66 -2.68
CA TYR A 50 19.21 23.47 -3.39
C TYR A 50 17.77 23.03 -3.10
N CYS A 51 16.94 23.98 -2.64
CA CYS A 51 15.56 23.72 -2.23
C CYS A 51 14.71 23.00 -3.28
N VAL A 52 14.88 23.32 -4.57
CA VAL A 52 14.10 22.71 -5.65
C VAL A 52 14.44 21.22 -5.81
N ASP A 53 15.69 20.83 -5.57
CA ASP A 53 16.10 19.43 -5.67
C ASP A 53 15.54 18.61 -4.50
N VAL A 54 15.56 19.16 -3.28
CA VAL A 54 14.87 18.53 -2.13
C VAL A 54 13.39 18.36 -2.43
N LEU A 55 12.70 19.39 -2.95
CA LEU A 55 11.29 19.32 -3.30
C LEU A 55 11.02 18.24 -4.37
N ARG A 56 11.90 18.11 -5.39
CA ARG A 56 11.80 17.04 -6.39
C ARG A 56 11.94 15.66 -5.76
N GLN A 57 12.90 15.46 -4.86
CA GLN A 57 13.09 14.19 -4.18
C GLN A 57 11.89 13.85 -3.26
N ILE A 58 11.36 14.83 -2.52
CA ILE A 58 10.14 14.64 -1.71
C ILE A 58 8.98 14.22 -2.60
N LYS A 59 8.81 14.85 -3.78
CA LYS A 59 7.75 14.46 -4.74
C LYS A 59 7.93 13.03 -5.25
N ALA A 60 9.17 12.60 -5.47
CA ALA A 60 9.45 11.21 -5.85
C ALA A 60 9.08 10.21 -4.72
N VAL A 61 9.37 10.54 -3.46
CA VAL A 61 8.94 9.72 -2.30
C VAL A 61 7.42 9.67 -2.21
N GLN A 62 6.73 10.81 -2.38
CA GLN A 62 5.26 10.85 -2.42
C GLN A 62 4.70 9.93 -3.50
N GLY A 63 5.28 9.95 -4.71
CA GLY A 63 4.89 9.02 -5.79
C GLY A 63 5.13 7.55 -5.43
N ALA A 64 6.23 7.22 -4.75
CA ALA A 64 6.50 5.86 -4.28
C ALA A 64 5.49 5.40 -3.21
N LEU A 65 5.08 6.30 -2.30
CA LEU A 65 4.04 6.04 -1.30
C LEU A 65 2.67 5.82 -1.97
N SER A 66 2.30 6.67 -2.93
CA SER A 66 1.07 6.49 -3.72
C SER A 66 1.04 5.13 -4.43
N GLY A 67 2.15 4.75 -5.08
CA GLY A 67 2.25 3.44 -5.73
C GLY A 67 2.22 2.25 -4.76
N ALA A 68 2.64 2.42 -3.51
CA ALA A 68 2.45 1.39 -2.47
C ALA A 68 0.97 1.31 -2.05
N GLY A 69 0.30 2.46 -1.88
CA GLY A 69 -1.13 2.54 -1.59
C GLY A 69 -1.98 1.87 -2.67
N GLU A 70 -1.67 2.08 -3.96
CA GLU A 70 -2.37 1.44 -5.08
C GLU A 70 -2.29 -0.09 -5.04
N VAL A 71 -1.14 -0.65 -4.63
CA VAL A 71 -0.98 -2.11 -4.47
C VAL A 71 -1.88 -2.63 -3.34
N VAL A 72 -1.97 -1.90 -2.23
CA VAL A 72 -2.83 -2.26 -1.11
C VAL A 72 -4.29 -2.19 -1.52
N LEU A 73 -4.70 -1.08 -2.11
CA LEU A 73 -6.07 -0.84 -2.56
C LEU A 73 -6.51 -1.92 -3.55
N ARG A 74 -5.71 -2.21 -4.56
CA ARG A 74 -6.02 -3.26 -5.55
C ARG A 74 -6.21 -4.62 -4.86
N GLY A 75 -5.29 -4.99 -3.97
CA GLY A 75 -5.41 -6.26 -3.23
C GLY A 75 -6.70 -6.35 -2.41
N HIS A 76 -7.11 -5.26 -1.76
CA HIS A 76 -8.36 -5.19 -1.01
C HIS A 76 -9.59 -5.32 -1.93
N LEU A 77 -9.61 -4.58 -3.04
CA LEU A 77 -10.71 -4.64 -4.02
C LEU A 77 -10.89 -6.05 -4.57
N GLU A 78 -9.80 -6.71 -4.96
CA GLU A 78 -9.80 -8.06 -5.53
C GLU A 78 -10.18 -9.15 -4.51
N ALA A 79 -9.70 -9.04 -3.26
CA ALA A 79 -9.86 -10.10 -2.26
C ALA A 79 -11.10 -9.96 -1.36
N HIS A 80 -11.63 -8.74 -1.19
CA HIS A 80 -12.68 -8.48 -0.20
C HIS A 80 -13.92 -7.88 -0.82
N VAL A 81 -13.77 -6.84 -1.65
CA VAL A 81 -14.91 -6.14 -2.26
C VAL A 81 -15.54 -6.98 -3.38
N ALA A 82 -14.73 -7.63 -4.21
CA ALA A 82 -15.22 -8.45 -5.33
C ALA A 82 -16.20 -9.57 -4.91
N THR A 83 -16.02 -10.12 -3.71
CA THR A 83 -16.88 -11.18 -3.15
C THR A 83 -17.80 -10.69 -2.01
N ALA A 84 -17.87 -9.37 -1.76
CA ALA A 84 -18.63 -8.83 -0.63
C ALA A 84 -20.15 -9.06 -0.75
N HIS A 85 -20.65 -9.16 -1.99
CA HIS A 85 -22.06 -9.47 -2.23
C HIS A 85 -22.45 -10.85 -1.69
N GLU A 86 -21.56 -11.83 -1.84
CA GLU A 86 -21.78 -13.22 -1.39
C GLU A 86 -21.78 -13.34 0.14
N ARG A 87 -21.05 -12.45 0.82
CA ARG A 87 -20.97 -12.39 2.29
C ARG A 87 -22.06 -11.50 2.92
N GLY A 88 -22.76 -10.70 2.12
CA GLY A 88 -23.76 -9.74 2.60
C GLY A 88 -23.19 -8.49 3.27
N ASP A 89 -21.90 -8.18 3.07
CA ASP A 89 -21.16 -7.10 3.74
C ASP A 89 -20.73 -5.97 2.77
N THR A 90 -21.41 -5.84 1.62
CA THR A 90 -21.01 -4.89 0.56
C THR A 90 -21.00 -3.43 1.01
N LEU A 91 -22.06 -2.96 1.68
CA LEU A 91 -22.15 -1.55 2.10
C LEU A 91 -21.13 -1.22 3.19
N GLU A 92 -20.99 -2.10 4.18
CA GLU A 92 -20.01 -1.96 5.27
C GLU A 92 -18.58 -1.84 4.72
N MET A 93 -18.20 -2.72 3.80
CA MET A 93 -16.87 -2.72 3.19
C MET A 93 -16.60 -1.43 2.38
N VAL A 94 -17.60 -0.94 1.65
CA VAL A 94 -17.48 0.31 0.88
C VAL A 94 -17.34 1.51 1.82
N GLU A 95 -18.14 1.58 2.89
CA GLU A 95 -18.07 2.65 3.88
C GLU A 95 -16.71 2.68 4.59
N GLU A 96 -16.21 1.53 5.04
CA GLU A 96 -14.90 1.40 5.66
C GLU A 96 -13.78 1.87 4.71
N LEU A 97 -13.80 1.41 3.45
CA LEU A 97 -12.80 1.81 2.46
C LEU A 97 -12.86 3.30 2.16
N MET A 98 -14.06 3.87 2.03
CA MET A 98 -14.23 5.30 1.80
C MET A 98 -13.74 6.14 2.99
N GLU A 99 -13.96 5.69 4.22
CA GLU A 99 -13.43 6.35 5.42
C GLU A 99 -11.89 6.35 5.42
N ALA A 100 -11.26 5.22 5.11
CA ALA A 100 -9.81 5.12 5.03
C ALA A 100 -9.19 6.05 3.96
N LEU A 101 -9.91 6.35 2.88
CA LEU A 101 -9.45 7.22 1.80
C LEU A 101 -9.70 8.73 2.03
N LYS A 102 -10.45 9.12 3.07
CA LYS A 102 -10.70 10.54 3.40
C LYS A 102 -9.46 11.27 3.91
N TYR A 103 -8.46 10.55 4.42
CA TYR A 103 -7.22 11.14 4.90
C TYR A 103 -6.37 11.65 3.73
N ARG A 104 -6.57 12.92 3.37
CA ARG A 104 -5.84 13.69 2.35
C ARG A 104 -5.16 14.90 2.99
#